data_AF-A0A1S8LS64-F1
#
_entry.id   AF-A0A1S8LS64-F1
#
_cell.length_a   1.000
_cell.length_b   1.000
_cell.length_c   1.000
_cell.angle_alpha   90.00
_cell.angle_beta   90.00
_cell.angle_gamma   90.00
#
_symmetry.space_group_name_H-M   'P 1'
#
loop_
_entity.id
_entity.type
_entity.pdbx_description
1 polymer ?
#
loop_
_entity_poly.entity_id
_entity_poly.type
_entity_poly.pdbx_seq_one_letter_code
_entity_poly.pdbx_strand_id
1 'polypeptide(L)'
;MIRKALIIGLNNYPNAKLHGCINDAKRISNILTKNENGSPNFSVKLITDELKLVTKSELSESIEELFRGPSDVALMYFSGHGLLKSTGGYIVTPDYKRYDEGISMDYILSVANKSEASDKVIILDCCHSGAFGTPSIMGGNITQIANGVTILTSSRDTESSIEINGCGIFTSLLIDALNGGAADLRGKVTPGSLYSYVDEALGAWEQRPIFKTNVSKFTYIREVIPQVPLECLRKITTYFENPTDEYKLDPSYEFSSNDKIDKNVKIFKDLQKYQSVSLVVPVGADYMYFAAMNKKACKLTAKGYQYWRLVKENKI
;
A
#
# COMPACT_ATOMS: atom_id res chain seq x y z
N MET A 1 12.42 -14.60 2.50
CA MET A 1 11.86 -13.54 3.35
C MET A 1 10.69 -14.10 4.13
N ILE A 2 10.68 -13.91 5.44
CA ILE A 2 9.60 -14.29 6.35
C ILE A 2 8.67 -13.09 6.49
N ARG A 3 7.45 -13.23 6.01
CA ARG A 3 6.41 -12.20 6.04
C ARG A 3 5.18 -12.74 6.75
N LYS A 4 4.81 -12.15 7.88
CA LYS A 4 3.67 -12.56 8.70
C LYS A 4 2.58 -11.51 8.64
N ALA A 5 1.33 -11.93 8.52
CA ALA A 5 0.18 -11.03 8.61
C ALA A 5 -0.90 -11.60 9.54
N LEU A 6 -1.40 -10.77 10.44
CA LEU A 6 -2.57 -11.04 11.28
C LEU A 6 -3.69 -10.12 10.83
N ILE A 7 -4.76 -10.72 10.30
CA ILE A 7 -5.89 -9.99 9.73
C ILE A 7 -7.12 -10.29 10.56
N ILE A 8 -7.71 -9.25 11.15
CA ILE A 8 -8.79 -9.36 12.14
C ILE A 8 -10.01 -8.61 11.63
N GLY A 9 -11.18 -9.25 11.64
CA GLY A 9 -12.46 -8.65 11.29
C GLY A 9 -13.56 -9.11 12.24
N LEU A 10 -14.15 -8.19 13.00
CA LEU A 10 -15.11 -8.51 14.06
C LEU A 10 -16.44 -7.78 13.81
N ASN A 11 -17.54 -8.54 13.75
CA ASN A 11 -18.88 -8.00 13.49
C ASN A 11 -19.86 -8.25 14.65
N ASN A 12 -19.77 -9.40 15.31
CA ASN A 12 -20.79 -9.97 16.17
C ASN A 12 -20.68 -9.49 17.63
N TYR A 13 -20.68 -8.18 17.82
CA TYR A 13 -20.76 -7.54 19.13
C TYR A 13 -22.19 -7.64 19.71
N PRO A 14 -22.38 -8.06 20.97
CA PRO A 14 -23.72 -8.32 21.55
C PRO A 14 -24.74 -7.17 21.41
N ASN A 15 -24.32 -5.92 21.57
CA ASN A 15 -25.21 -4.75 21.55
C ASN A 15 -24.86 -3.70 20.47
N ALA A 16 -23.92 -4.00 19.56
CA ALA A 16 -23.40 -3.03 18.59
C ALA A 16 -22.88 -3.74 17.34
N LYS A 17 -23.72 -4.53 16.68
CA LYS A 17 -23.32 -5.37 15.55
C LYS A 17 -22.80 -4.52 14.37
N LEU A 18 -21.76 -5.00 13.70
CA LEU A 18 -21.26 -4.48 12.42
C LEU A 18 -21.52 -5.50 11.31
N HIS A 19 -21.42 -5.08 10.05
CA HIS A 19 -21.74 -5.92 8.90
C HIS A 19 -20.57 -6.08 7.92
N GLY A 20 -19.72 -5.06 7.73
CA GLY A 20 -18.60 -5.10 6.78
C GLY A 20 -17.28 -5.73 7.26
N CYS A 21 -16.99 -5.76 8.56
CA CYS A 21 -15.62 -6.00 9.04
C CYS A 21 -15.09 -7.42 8.75
N ILE A 22 -15.94 -8.45 8.83
CA ILE A 22 -15.55 -9.81 8.43
C ILE A 22 -15.21 -9.88 6.94
N ASN A 23 -16.00 -9.24 6.09
CA ASN A 23 -15.79 -9.22 4.64
C ASN A 23 -14.48 -8.47 4.29
N ASP A 24 -14.27 -7.32 4.94
CA ASP A 24 -13.05 -6.53 4.84
C ASP A 24 -11.80 -7.37 5.18
N ALA A 25 -11.81 -8.07 6.32
CA ALA A 25 -10.72 -8.95 6.73
C ALA A 25 -10.49 -10.11 5.74
N LYS A 26 -11.56 -10.74 5.23
CA LYS A 26 -11.43 -11.80 4.21
C LYS A 26 -10.80 -11.28 2.93
N ARG A 27 -11.21 -10.10 2.43
CA ARG A 27 -10.65 -9.50 1.22
C ARG A 27 -9.17 -9.14 1.40
N ILE A 28 -8.81 -8.53 2.53
CA ILE A 28 -7.41 -8.19 2.86
C ILE A 28 -6.56 -9.46 3.02
N SER A 29 -7.08 -10.50 3.67
CA SER A 29 -6.40 -11.80 3.78
C SER A 29 -6.10 -12.41 2.40
N ASN A 30 -7.09 -12.41 1.51
CA ASN A 30 -6.95 -12.96 0.17
C ASN A 30 -5.89 -12.22 -0.66
N ILE A 31 -5.93 -10.88 -0.67
CA ILE A 31 -5.01 -10.08 -1.48
C ILE A 31 -3.57 -10.12 -0.96
N LEU A 32 -3.36 -10.25 0.35
CA LEU A 32 -2.02 -10.29 0.95
C LEU A 32 -1.35 -11.67 0.88
N THR A 33 -2.11 -12.74 0.65
CA THR A 33 -1.55 -14.10 0.54
C THR A 33 -0.61 -14.24 -0.67
N LYS A 34 -0.88 -13.55 -1.78
CA LYS A 34 -0.11 -13.64 -3.02
C LYS A 34 0.16 -12.28 -3.66
N ASN A 35 1.32 -12.18 -4.32
CA ASN A 35 1.58 -11.11 -5.28
C ASN A 35 0.70 -11.31 -6.53
N GLU A 36 0.60 -10.30 -7.39
CA GLU A 36 -0.24 -10.38 -8.60
C GLU A 36 0.19 -11.52 -9.53
N ASN A 37 1.49 -11.80 -9.63
CA ASN A 37 2.02 -12.92 -10.42
C ASN A 37 1.74 -14.32 -9.82
N GLY A 38 0.97 -14.41 -8.73
CA GLY A 38 0.62 -15.66 -8.06
C GLY A 38 1.67 -16.21 -7.10
N SER A 39 2.85 -15.59 -7.00
CA SER A 39 3.87 -15.99 -6.02
C SER A 39 3.40 -15.72 -4.58
N PRO A 40 3.82 -16.51 -3.59
CA PRO A 40 3.51 -16.26 -2.18
C PRO A 40 3.99 -14.87 -1.72
N ASN A 41 3.20 -14.18 -0.89
CA ASN A 41 3.57 -12.88 -0.30
C ASN A 41 3.62 -12.94 1.23
N PHE A 42 2.48 -12.97 1.93
CA PHE A 42 2.41 -13.15 3.39
C PHE A 42 1.92 -14.55 3.77
N SER A 43 2.45 -15.07 4.88
CA SER A 43 1.76 -16.10 5.67
C SER A 43 0.70 -15.42 6.53
N VAL A 44 -0.57 -15.64 6.20
CA VAL A 44 -1.71 -14.92 6.78
C VAL A 44 -2.42 -15.77 7.84
N LYS A 45 -2.62 -15.20 9.04
CA LYS A 45 -3.53 -15.69 10.08
C LYS A 45 -4.78 -14.79 10.06
N LEU A 46 -5.93 -15.36 9.68
CA LEU A 46 -7.22 -14.67 9.66
C LEU A 46 -8.01 -15.01 10.93
N ILE A 47 -8.46 -13.99 11.67
CA ILE A 47 -9.33 -14.12 12.83
C ILE A 47 -10.63 -13.37 12.56
N THR A 48 -11.75 -14.10 12.64
CA THR A 48 -13.10 -13.52 12.51
C THR A 48 -14.02 -14.14 13.55
N ASP A 49 -15.07 -13.41 13.92
CA ASP A 49 -16.10 -13.89 14.84
C ASP A 49 -17.31 -14.50 14.13
N GLU A 50 -17.15 -14.96 12.88
CA GLU A 50 -18.21 -15.56 12.06
C GLU A 50 -18.71 -16.90 12.64
N LEU A 51 -17.77 -17.73 13.13
CA LEU A 51 -18.04 -19.10 13.57
C LEU A 51 -17.98 -19.27 15.10
N LYS A 52 -17.28 -18.37 15.80
CA LYS A 52 -17.11 -18.43 17.24
C LYS A 52 -16.92 -17.03 17.82
N LEU A 53 -17.22 -16.88 19.10
CA LEU A 53 -16.86 -15.68 19.85
C LEU A 53 -15.32 -15.54 19.90
N VAL A 54 -14.81 -14.38 19.47
CA VAL A 54 -13.39 -14.03 19.61
C VAL A 54 -13.22 -13.28 20.94
N THR A 55 -12.32 -13.78 21.79
CA THR A 55 -12.07 -13.20 23.12
C THR A 55 -10.87 -12.25 23.11
N LYS A 56 -10.83 -11.35 24.08
CA LYS A 56 -9.66 -10.49 24.33
C LYS A 56 -8.37 -11.29 24.53
N SER A 57 -8.44 -12.42 25.24
CA SER A 57 -7.26 -13.26 25.50
C SER A 57 -6.71 -13.88 24.23
N GLU A 58 -7.58 -14.47 23.39
CA GLU A 58 -7.19 -15.10 22.11
C GLU A 58 -6.56 -14.07 21.15
N LEU A 59 -7.14 -12.87 21.11
CA LEU A 59 -6.64 -11.81 20.26
C LEU A 59 -5.30 -11.26 20.77
N SER A 60 -5.13 -11.11 22.08
CA SER A 60 -3.87 -10.66 22.69
C SER A 60 -2.74 -11.65 22.40
N GLU A 61 -2.98 -12.95 22.60
CA GLU A 61 -2.04 -14.01 22.24
C GLU A 61 -1.63 -13.89 20.77
N SER A 62 -2.60 -13.81 19.86
CA SER A 62 -2.32 -13.74 18.42
C SER A 62 -1.51 -12.51 18.00
N ILE A 63 -1.70 -11.37 18.67
CA ILE A 63 -0.91 -10.15 18.46
C ILE A 63 0.53 -10.36 18.94
N GLU A 64 0.73 -10.96 20.11
CA GLU A 64 2.07 -11.31 20.58
C GLU A 64 2.76 -12.29 19.62
N GLU A 65 2.06 -13.31 19.13
CA GLU A 65 2.60 -14.26 18.15
C GLU A 65 3.02 -13.59 16.84
N LEU A 66 2.23 -12.63 16.34
CA LEU A 66 2.53 -11.88 15.13
C LEU A 66 3.88 -11.17 15.26
N PHE A 67 4.13 -10.53 16.40
CA PHE A 67 5.33 -9.74 16.63
C PHE A 67 6.49 -10.51 17.28
N ARG A 68 6.30 -11.81 17.59
CA ARG A 68 7.32 -12.69 18.17
C ARG A 68 8.37 -13.13 17.14
N GLY A 69 9.65 -13.03 17.52
CA GLY A 69 10.80 -13.49 16.75
C GLY A 69 11.09 -12.66 15.49
N PRO A 70 12.20 -12.97 14.79
CA PRO A 70 12.63 -12.20 13.63
C PRO A 70 11.75 -12.46 12.41
N SER A 71 11.45 -11.40 11.65
CA SER A 71 10.80 -11.47 10.34
C SER A 71 11.13 -10.22 9.52
N ASP A 72 10.97 -10.30 8.19
CA ASP A 72 11.17 -9.13 7.33
C ASP A 72 10.02 -8.14 7.53
N VAL A 73 8.78 -8.64 7.54
CA VAL A 73 7.58 -7.81 7.73
C VAL A 73 6.59 -8.53 8.64
N ALA A 74 6.11 -7.83 9.66
CA ALA A 74 4.95 -8.20 10.47
C ALA A 74 3.82 -7.18 10.25
N LEU A 75 2.73 -7.62 9.64
CA LEU A 75 1.57 -6.77 9.33
C LEU A 75 0.36 -7.14 10.20
N MET A 76 -0.19 -6.17 10.91
CA MET A 76 -1.47 -6.29 11.59
C MET A 76 -2.51 -5.46 10.84
N TYR A 77 -3.66 -6.07 10.54
CA TYR A 77 -4.83 -5.37 10.05
C TYR A 77 -6.01 -5.65 11.00
N PHE A 78 -6.73 -4.62 11.39
CA PHE A 78 -7.93 -4.74 12.21
C PHE A 78 -9.09 -3.95 11.61
N SER A 79 -10.26 -4.58 11.48
CA SER A 79 -11.54 -3.92 11.21
C SER A 79 -12.56 -4.33 12.26
N GLY A 80 -13.22 -3.34 12.86
CA GLY A 80 -14.16 -3.56 13.97
C GLY A 80 -14.42 -2.27 14.75
N HIS A 81 -14.93 -2.42 15.97
CA HIS A 81 -15.13 -1.27 16.87
C HIS A 81 -13.82 -0.78 17.47
N GLY A 82 -13.67 0.55 17.52
CA GLY A 82 -12.64 1.23 18.27
C GLY A 82 -13.29 2.14 19.31
N LEU A 83 -12.64 2.28 20.47
CA LEU A 83 -13.13 3.09 21.58
C LEU A 83 -12.04 4.01 22.08
N LEU A 84 -12.38 5.29 22.27
CA LEU A 84 -11.51 6.25 22.93
C LEU A 84 -11.98 6.50 24.37
N LYS A 85 -11.07 6.33 25.32
CA LYS A 85 -11.26 6.65 26.74
C LYS A 85 -10.26 7.71 27.17
N SER A 86 -10.46 8.27 28.36
CA SER A 86 -9.45 9.11 29.04
C SER A 86 -8.10 8.40 29.22
N THR A 87 -8.11 7.06 29.28
CA THR A 87 -6.91 6.22 29.42
C THR A 87 -6.23 5.87 28.09
N GLY A 88 -6.81 6.23 26.94
CA GLY A 88 -6.27 5.94 25.61
C GLY A 88 -7.26 5.24 24.68
N GLY A 89 -6.77 4.85 23.51
CA GLY A 89 -7.53 4.13 22.48
C GLY A 89 -7.52 2.61 22.68
N TYR A 90 -8.61 1.95 22.29
CA TYR A 90 -8.79 0.50 22.39
C TYR A 90 -9.41 -0.05 21.10
N ILE A 91 -8.95 -1.22 20.67
CA ILE A 91 -9.75 -2.08 19.79
C ILE A 91 -10.71 -2.91 20.65
N VAL A 92 -11.99 -2.91 20.31
CA VAL A 92 -13.04 -3.54 21.11
C VAL A 92 -13.21 -5.00 20.68
N THR A 93 -13.28 -5.90 21.65
CA THR A 93 -13.50 -7.34 21.40
C THR A 93 -14.97 -7.72 21.65
N PRO A 94 -15.52 -8.74 20.94
CA PRO A 94 -16.90 -9.17 21.13
C PRO A 94 -17.27 -9.60 22.55
N ASP A 95 -16.30 -10.05 23.35
CA ASP A 95 -16.47 -10.42 24.76
C ASP A 95 -16.39 -9.25 25.76
N TYR A 96 -16.49 -8.01 25.26
CA TYR A 96 -16.34 -6.81 26.08
C TYR A 96 -17.25 -6.80 27.30
N LYS A 97 -16.73 -6.24 28.39
CA LYS A 97 -17.49 -5.93 29.61
C LYS A 97 -17.28 -4.46 29.96
N ARG A 98 -18.17 -3.92 30.80
CA ARG A 98 -17.99 -2.58 31.35
C ARG A 98 -16.65 -2.53 32.09
N TYR A 99 -15.77 -1.58 31.72
CA TYR A 99 -14.39 -1.44 32.19
C TYR A 99 -13.37 -2.47 31.67
N ASP A 100 -13.77 -3.33 30.73
CA ASP A 100 -12.90 -4.28 30.04
C ASP A 100 -13.33 -4.41 28.57
N GLU A 101 -13.08 -3.36 27.79
CA GLU A 101 -13.66 -3.22 26.46
C GLU A 101 -12.89 -3.94 25.36
N GLY A 102 -11.62 -4.26 25.61
CA GLY A 102 -10.76 -4.94 24.65
C GLY A 102 -9.28 -4.66 24.87
N ILE A 103 -8.54 -4.51 23.78
CA ILE A 103 -7.06 -4.40 23.80
C ILE A 103 -6.64 -2.95 23.59
N SER A 104 -5.77 -2.46 24.48
CA SER A 104 -5.19 -1.12 24.37
C SER A 104 -4.34 -1.00 23.11
N MET A 105 -4.55 0.09 22.37
CA MET A 105 -3.75 0.47 21.22
C MET A 105 -2.27 0.71 21.59
N ASP A 106 -2.03 1.26 22.78
CA ASP A 106 -0.67 1.46 23.31
C ASP A 106 0.02 0.13 23.65
N TYR A 107 -0.74 -0.86 24.12
CA TYR A 107 -0.22 -2.21 24.31
C TYR A 107 0.20 -2.84 22.97
N ILE A 108 -0.62 -2.72 21.93
CA ILE A 108 -0.29 -3.20 20.57
C ILE A 108 0.99 -2.53 20.08
N LEU A 109 1.10 -1.20 20.22
CA LEU A 109 2.30 -0.46 19.84
C LEU A 109 3.53 -0.88 20.65
N SER A 110 3.39 -1.10 21.96
CA SER A 110 4.46 -1.62 22.82
C SER A 110 4.96 -2.99 22.35
N VAL A 111 4.06 -3.90 22.01
CA VAL A 111 4.41 -5.23 21.49
C VAL A 111 5.13 -5.10 20.14
N ALA A 112 4.63 -4.27 19.23
CA ALA A 112 5.25 -4.03 17.93
C ALA A 112 6.64 -3.36 18.06
N ASN A 113 6.80 -2.40 18.97
CA ASN A 113 8.06 -1.71 19.24
C ASN A 113 9.15 -2.66 19.77
N LYS A 114 8.76 -3.68 20.54
CA LYS A 114 9.68 -4.71 21.08
C LYS A 114 9.98 -5.84 20.09
N SER A 115 9.30 -5.86 18.94
CA SER A 115 9.46 -6.91 17.94
C SER A 115 10.83 -6.83 17.25
N GLU A 116 11.43 -8.00 17.01
CA GLU A 116 12.62 -8.18 16.17
C GLU A 116 12.30 -8.12 14.65
N ALA A 117 11.05 -7.92 14.27
CA ALA A 117 10.69 -7.72 12.87
C ALA A 117 11.33 -6.43 12.32
N SER A 118 11.85 -6.51 11.09
CA SER A 118 12.49 -5.36 10.44
C SER A 118 11.48 -4.24 10.18
N ASP A 119 10.34 -4.58 9.57
CA ASP A 119 9.20 -3.69 9.38
C ASP A 119 7.96 -4.22 10.11
N LYS A 120 7.30 -3.34 10.87
CA LYS A 120 6.05 -3.58 11.59
C LYS A 120 5.00 -2.63 11.03
N VAL A 121 3.96 -3.16 10.43
CA VAL A 121 2.91 -2.37 9.78
C VAL A 121 1.60 -2.62 10.48
N ILE A 122 0.98 -1.58 11.03
CA ILE A 122 -0.29 -1.67 11.74
C ILE A 122 -1.32 -0.85 10.95
N ILE A 123 -2.37 -1.50 10.49
CA ILE A 123 -3.46 -0.88 9.74
C ILE A 123 -4.75 -1.05 10.54
N LEU A 124 -5.39 0.07 10.91
CA LEU A 124 -6.60 0.06 11.73
C LEU A 124 -7.76 0.72 10.98
N ASP A 125 -8.75 -0.10 10.63
CA ASP A 125 -10.03 0.34 10.08
C ASP A 125 -11.13 0.32 11.15
N CYS A 126 -11.04 1.21 12.13
CA CYS A 126 -12.03 1.35 13.19
C CYS A 126 -12.28 2.82 13.58
N CYS A 127 -13.47 3.10 14.11
CA CYS A 127 -13.81 4.42 14.62
C CYS A 127 -12.90 4.81 15.79
N HIS A 128 -12.59 6.11 15.90
CA HIS A 128 -11.67 6.69 16.87
C HIS A 128 -10.23 6.15 16.85
N SER A 129 -9.84 5.43 15.79
CA SER A 129 -8.45 5.02 15.53
C SER A 129 -7.50 6.20 15.33
N GLY A 130 -8.02 7.42 15.15
CA GLY A 130 -7.23 8.65 15.11
C GLY A 130 -6.49 8.98 16.43
N ALA A 131 -6.92 8.40 17.54
CA ALA A 131 -6.20 8.46 18.81
C ALA A 131 -4.97 7.54 18.86
N PHE A 132 -4.81 6.61 17.91
CA PHE A 132 -3.65 5.71 17.85
C PHE A 132 -2.36 6.51 17.60
N GLY A 133 -1.43 6.44 18.56
CA GLY A 133 -0.17 7.17 18.55
C GLY A 133 -0.31 8.68 18.79
N THR A 134 -1.45 9.17 19.28
CA THR A 134 -1.65 10.55 19.72
C THR A 134 -1.44 10.59 21.24
N PRO A 135 -0.68 11.55 21.81
CA PRO A 135 -0.40 11.56 23.24
C PRO A 135 -1.69 11.55 24.04
N SER A 136 -1.85 10.60 24.95
CA SER A 136 -2.84 10.73 26.01
C SER A 136 -2.51 11.97 26.83
N ILE A 137 -3.50 12.84 27.05
CA ILE A 137 -3.37 14.04 27.91
C ILE A 137 -2.96 13.66 29.35
N MET A 138 -3.01 12.37 29.69
CA MET A 138 -2.49 11.80 30.94
C MET A 138 -1.41 10.74 30.69
N GLY A 139 -0.18 11.17 30.39
CA GLY A 139 1.04 10.54 30.91
C GLY A 139 1.41 9.11 30.44
N GLY A 140 0.96 8.64 29.28
CA GLY A 140 1.46 7.39 28.70
C GLY A 140 2.85 7.55 28.08
N ASN A 141 3.89 7.04 28.73
CA ASN A 141 5.31 7.10 28.31
C ASN A 141 5.67 6.34 27.00
N ILE A 142 4.71 5.92 26.17
CA ILE A 142 4.95 5.12 24.95
C ILE A 142 4.39 5.87 23.73
N THR A 143 4.88 7.08 23.50
CA THR A 143 4.56 7.90 22.30
C THR A 143 5.60 7.73 21.18
N GLN A 144 6.70 7.03 21.44
CA GLN A 144 7.77 6.85 20.46
C GLN A 144 7.50 5.62 19.59
N ILE A 145 7.28 5.87 18.31
CA ILE A 145 7.24 4.85 17.26
C ILE A 145 8.68 4.38 17.05
N ALA A 146 8.96 3.11 17.36
CA ALA A 146 10.30 2.54 17.19
C ALA A 146 10.67 2.44 15.71
N ASN A 147 11.97 2.31 15.44
CA ASN A 147 12.46 2.09 14.08
C ASN A 147 11.76 0.88 13.43
N GLY A 148 11.38 1.03 12.17
CA GLY A 148 10.68 0.00 11.42
C GLY A 148 9.16 -0.02 11.62
N VAL A 149 8.57 0.85 12.45
CA VAL A 149 7.12 0.84 12.70
C VAL A 149 6.40 1.84 11.79
N THR A 150 5.32 1.38 11.16
CA THR A 150 4.40 2.18 10.36
C THR A 150 2.96 1.91 10.81
N ILE A 151 2.19 2.97 10.95
CA ILE A 151 0.80 2.97 11.39
C ILE A 151 -0.02 3.70 10.34
N LEU A 152 -1.11 3.08 9.90
CA LEU A 152 -2.11 3.68 9.02
C LEU A 152 -3.50 3.48 9.64
N THR A 153 -4.29 4.54 9.80
CA THR A 153 -5.64 4.44 10.39
C THR A 153 -6.69 5.14 9.55
N SER A 154 -7.91 4.59 9.53
CA SER A 154 -9.01 5.10 8.69
C SER A 154 -9.62 6.41 9.17
N SER A 155 -9.29 6.86 10.39
CA SER A 155 -9.68 8.16 10.97
C SER A 155 -11.18 8.46 10.80
N ARG A 156 -12.00 7.86 11.66
CA ARG A 156 -13.43 8.19 11.78
C ARG A 156 -13.72 8.72 13.18
N ASP A 157 -14.19 9.97 13.31
CA ASP A 157 -14.60 10.61 14.57
C ASP A 157 -16.08 10.35 14.91
N THR A 158 -16.85 9.78 13.98
CA THR A 158 -18.28 9.54 14.15
C THR A 158 -18.68 8.08 13.91
N GLU A 159 -19.67 7.63 14.68
CA GLU A 159 -20.12 6.24 14.86
C GLU A 159 -20.63 5.51 13.61
N SER A 160 -20.83 6.20 12.48
CA SER A 160 -21.33 5.57 11.25
C SER A 160 -20.19 5.27 10.28
N SER A 161 -19.74 4.02 10.28
CA SER A 161 -19.00 3.44 9.15
C SER A 161 -19.88 3.52 7.91
N ILE A 162 -19.55 4.39 6.95
CA ILE A 162 -20.20 4.35 5.65
C ILE A 162 -19.70 3.09 4.96
N GLU A 163 -20.60 2.11 4.81
CA GLU A 163 -20.36 0.89 4.06
C GLU A 163 -20.85 1.09 2.61
N ILE A 164 -20.01 0.76 1.64
CA ILE A 164 -20.41 0.68 0.23
C ILE A 164 -20.33 -0.80 -0.16
N ASN A 165 -21.46 -1.38 -0.55
CA ASN A 165 -21.57 -2.80 -0.93
C ASN A 165 -21.06 -3.79 0.14
N GLY A 166 -21.26 -3.48 1.43
CA GLY A 166 -20.83 -4.34 2.54
C GLY A 166 -19.32 -4.32 2.82
N CYS A 167 -18.63 -3.25 2.43
CA CYS A 167 -17.23 -2.98 2.75
C CYS A 167 -17.04 -1.55 3.26
N GLY A 168 -16.13 -1.35 4.21
CA GLY A 168 -15.73 0.01 4.62
C GLY A 168 -15.03 0.74 3.48
N ILE A 169 -15.33 2.04 3.29
CA ILE A 169 -14.71 2.87 2.23
C ILE A 169 -13.18 2.81 2.30
N PHE A 170 -12.61 2.97 3.49
CA PHE A 170 -11.17 2.91 3.70
C PHE A 170 -10.58 1.59 3.21
N THR A 171 -11.19 0.46 3.58
CA THR A 171 -10.73 -0.86 3.18
C THR A 171 -10.89 -1.10 1.68
N SER A 172 -11.96 -0.60 1.07
CA SER A 172 -12.11 -0.68 -0.38
C SER A 172 -10.98 0.06 -1.09
N LEU A 173 -10.70 1.31 -0.69
CA LEU A 173 -9.59 2.10 -1.25
C LEU A 173 -8.24 1.42 -1.02
N LEU A 174 -8.03 0.83 0.16
CA LEU A 174 -6.82 0.09 0.48
C LEU A 174 -6.63 -1.14 -0.44
N ILE A 175 -7.71 -1.84 -0.76
CA ILE A 175 -7.69 -2.98 -1.69
C ILE A 175 -7.38 -2.54 -3.11
N ASP A 176 -7.98 -1.44 -3.57
CA ASP A 176 -7.72 -0.88 -4.91
C ASP A 176 -6.26 -0.41 -5.04
N ALA A 177 -5.74 0.22 -3.98
CA ALA A 177 -4.33 0.58 -3.86
C ALA A 177 -3.41 -0.64 -3.97
N LEU A 178 -3.72 -1.71 -3.21
CA LEU A 178 -2.98 -2.98 -3.22
C LEU A 178 -3.08 -3.73 -4.55
N ASN A 179 -4.16 -3.53 -5.32
CA ASN A 179 -4.34 -4.09 -6.66
C ASN A 179 -3.57 -3.36 -7.76
N GLY A 180 -2.75 -2.37 -7.39
CA GLY A 180 -1.86 -1.68 -8.31
C GLY A 180 -2.19 -0.21 -8.50
N GLY A 181 -3.30 0.28 -7.94
CA GLY A 181 -3.63 1.70 -7.93
C GLY A 181 -2.53 2.56 -7.27
N ALA A 182 -1.82 1.98 -6.30
CA ALA A 182 -0.72 2.62 -5.57
C ALA A 182 0.67 2.06 -5.91
N ALA A 183 0.83 1.36 -7.04
CA ALA A 183 2.10 0.75 -7.41
C ALA A 183 3.03 1.75 -8.11
N ASP A 184 4.33 1.67 -7.80
CA ASP A 184 5.36 2.35 -8.61
C ASP A 184 5.53 1.65 -9.98
N LEU A 185 6.32 2.23 -10.91
CA LEU A 185 6.54 1.59 -12.23
C LEU A 185 7.28 0.24 -12.16
N ARG A 186 7.83 -0.12 -10.99
CA ARG A 186 8.45 -1.43 -10.76
C ARG A 186 7.46 -2.41 -10.14
N GLY A 187 6.19 -2.04 -10.03
CA GLY A 187 5.12 -2.85 -9.48
C GLY A 187 5.13 -2.94 -7.95
N LYS A 188 5.79 -2.02 -7.23
CA LYS A 188 5.88 -2.10 -5.77
C LYS A 188 4.84 -1.19 -5.10
N VAL A 189 4.02 -1.77 -4.23
CA VAL A 189 3.09 -1.05 -3.35
C VAL A 189 3.71 -0.94 -1.96
N THR A 190 3.81 0.28 -1.42
CA THR A 190 4.46 0.57 -0.12
C THR A 190 3.46 1.19 0.85
N PRO A 191 3.70 1.17 2.18
CA PRO A 191 2.82 1.86 3.12
C PRO A 191 2.60 3.34 2.80
N GLY A 192 3.67 4.03 2.36
CA GLY A 192 3.57 5.43 1.93
C GLY A 192 2.68 5.61 0.70
N SER A 193 2.79 4.74 -0.31
CA SER A 193 1.92 4.83 -1.49
C SER A 193 0.47 4.41 -1.21
N LEU A 194 0.25 3.48 -0.28
CA LEU A 194 -1.09 3.17 0.22
C LEU A 194 -1.75 4.39 0.87
N TYR A 195 -1.03 5.09 1.75
CA TYR A 195 -1.53 6.33 2.35
C TYR A 195 -1.87 7.38 1.29
N SER A 196 -0.92 7.68 0.38
CA SER A 196 -1.15 8.69 -0.67
C SER A 196 -2.37 8.37 -1.52
N TYR A 197 -2.56 7.11 -1.90
CA TYR A 197 -3.71 6.70 -2.70
C TYR A 197 -5.04 6.88 -1.96
N VAL A 198 -5.09 6.48 -0.68
CA VAL A 198 -6.30 6.64 0.14
C VAL A 198 -6.59 8.12 0.40
N ASP A 199 -5.56 8.93 0.70
CA ASP A 199 -5.70 10.37 0.94
C ASP A 199 -6.20 11.15 -0.30
N GLU A 200 -5.72 10.78 -1.50
CA GLU A 200 -6.14 11.39 -2.77
C GLU A 200 -7.59 11.09 -3.14
N ALA A 201 -8.12 9.94 -2.70
CA ALA A 201 -9.49 9.52 -2.97
C ALA A 201 -10.53 10.22 -2.08
N LEU A 202 -10.09 10.91 -1.01
CA LEU A 202 -10.98 11.53 -0.04
C LEU A 202 -11.13 13.04 -0.29
N GLY A 203 -12.37 13.52 -0.21
CA GLY A 203 -12.75 14.92 -0.40
C GLY A 203 -12.32 15.85 0.75
N ALA A 204 -12.39 17.16 0.51
CA ALA A 204 -11.99 18.18 1.49
C ALA A 204 -12.80 18.19 2.80
N TRP A 205 -14.00 17.62 2.79
CA TRP A 205 -14.90 17.50 3.94
C TRP A 205 -14.89 16.11 4.57
N GLU A 206 -14.14 15.17 3.99
CA GLU A 206 -14.00 13.82 4.50
C GLU A 206 -12.80 13.75 5.45
N GLN A 207 -12.91 12.94 6.50
CA GLN A 207 -11.83 12.78 7.45
C GLN A 207 -10.68 12.00 6.80
N ARG A 208 -9.47 12.56 6.91
CA ARG A 208 -8.27 11.99 6.30
C ARG A 208 -7.64 10.92 7.18
N PRO A 209 -7.08 9.84 6.60
CA PRO A 209 -6.38 8.82 7.35
C PRO A 209 -5.17 9.41 8.09
N ILE A 210 -4.78 8.78 9.20
CA ILE A 210 -3.53 9.12 9.89
C ILE A 210 -2.45 8.16 9.45
N PHE A 211 -1.30 8.73 9.07
CA PHE A 211 -0.10 7.98 8.75
C PHE A 211 1.04 8.41 9.66
N LYS A 212 1.56 7.47 10.45
CA LYS A 212 2.72 7.70 11.33
C LYS A 212 3.75 6.62 11.06
N THR A 213 4.99 7.01 10.86
CA THR A 213 6.05 6.07 10.51
C THR A 213 7.40 6.53 11.04
N ASN A 214 8.24 5.57 11.43
CA ASN A 214 9.64 5.78 11.73
C ASN A 214 10.47 4.72 10.98
N VAL A 215 10.72 4.97 9.70
CA VAL A 215 11.46 4.06 8.81
C VAL A 215 12.50 4.83 8.01
N SER A 216 13.67 4.24 7.79
CA SER A 216 14.69 4.80 6.89
C SER A 216 14.40 4.48 5.42
N LYS A 217 13.59 3.44 5.16
CA LYS A 217 13.14 3.01 3.84
C LYS A 217 11.84 2.22 3.98
N PHE A 218 10.92 2.38 3.04
CA PHE A 218 9.74 1.52 2.98
C PHE A 218 10.05 0.14 2.40
N THR A 219 9.68 -0.90 3.13
CA THR A 219 9.45 -2.24 2.56
C THR A 219 8.08 -2.30 1.90
N TYR A 220 8.00 -2.94 0.74
CA TYR A 220 6.76 -3.05 -0.02
C TYR A 220 5.80 -4.06 0.63
N ILE A 221 4.50 -3.78 0.60
CA ILE A 221 3.46 -4.68 1.11
C ILE A 221 3.10 -5.73 0.06
N ARG A 222 3.05 -5.36 -1.22
CA ARG A 222 2.68 -6.27 -2.31
C ARG A 222 3.40 -5.89 -3.59
N GLU A 223 3.70 -6.90 -4.41
CA GLU A 223 4.19 -6.72 -5.78
C GLU A 223 3.07 -7.01 -6.78
N VAL A 224 2.94 -6.10 -7.74
CA VAL A 224 2.06 -6.17 -8.90
C VAL A 224 2.92 -6.25 -10.17
N ILE A 225 2.31 -6.64 -11.28
CA ILE A 225 2.96 -6.71 -12.59
C ILE A 225 3.35 -5.29 -13.00
N PRO A 226 4.64 -5.00 -13.22
CA PRO A 226 5.08 -3.69 -13.68
C PRO A 226 4.42 -3.33 -15.02
N GLN A 227 3.89 -2.11 -15.14
CA GLN A 227 3.32 -1.62 -16.40
C GLN A 227 4.34 -1.60 -17.54
N VAL A 228 5.63 -1.43 -17.21
CA VAL A 228 6.75 -1.60 -18.12
C VAL A 228 7.63 -2.71 -17.58
N PRO A 229 7.86 -3.80 -18.36
CA PRO A 229 8.78 -4.86 -17.94
C PRO A 229 10.15 -4.31 -17.54
N LEU A 230 10.73 -4.80 -16.44
CA LEU A 230 12.00 -4.26 -15.93
C LEU A 230 13.15 -4.36 -16.95
N GLU A 231 13.17 -5.43 -17.74
CA GLU A 231 14.10 -5.61 -18.86
C GLU A 231 13.92 -4.55 -19.97
N CYS A 232 12.70 -4.07 -20.19
CA CYS A 232 12.43 -2.95 -21.06
C CYS A 232 12.94 -1.68 -20.41
N LEU A 233 12.60 -1.43 -19.14
CA LEU A 233 12.99 -0.23 -18.40
C LEU A 233 14.53 -0.05 -18.32
N ARG A 234 15.30 -1.13 -18.18
CA ARG A 234 16.77 -1.11 -18.17
C ARG A 234 17.41 -0.60 -19.47
N LYS A 235 16.68 -0.60 -20.60
CA LYS A 235 17.17 -0.08 -21.88
C LYS A 235 17.05 1.44 -21.99
N ILE A 236 16.43 2.12 -21.02
CA ILE A 236 16.19 3.57 -21.10
C ILE A 236 17.49 4.36 -21.26
N THR A 237 18.58 3.91 -20.64
CA THR A 237 19.93 4.51 -20.75
C THR A 237 20.65 4.12 -22.04
N THR A 238 20.17 3.09 -22.75
CA THR A 238 20.65 2.72 -24.10
C THR A 238 20.02 3.60 -25.16
N TYR A 239 18.79 4.06 -24.94
CA TYR A 239 18.11 4.96 -25.87
C TYR A 239 18.48 6.42 -25.61
N PHE A 240 18.54 6.84 -24.36
CA PHE A 240 18.94 8.19 -23.97
C PHE A 240 20.30 8.11 -23.28
N GLU A 241 21.37 8.51 -23.95
CA GLU A 241 22.72 8.48 -23.37
C GLU A 241 22.84 9.54 -22.25
N ASN A 242 22.28 10.72 -22.50
CA ASN A 242 22.10 11.79 -21.54
C ASN A 242 20.61 12.03 -21.28
N PRO A 243 20.24 12.49 -20.08
CA PRO A 243 18.84 12.66 -19.71
C PRO A 243 18.12 13.78 -20.47
N THR A 244 18.88 14.70 -21.08
CA THR A 244 18.38 15.83 -21.86
C THR A 244 18.29 15.54 -23.36
N ASP A 245 18.71 14.34 -23.79
CA ASP A 245 18.77 14.00 -25.21
C ASP A 245 17.38 13.94 -25.85
N GLU A 246 17.30 14.40 -27.09
CA GLU A 246 16.18 14.15 -27.97
C GLU A 246 16.49 12.96 -28.88
N TYR A 247 15.78 11.86 -28.67
CA TYR A 247 15.89 10.67 -29.51
C TYR A 247 15.15 10.90 -30.82
N LYS A 248 15.91 11.03 -31.92
CA LYS A 248 15.35 11.28 -33.25
C LYS A 248 14.63 10.03 -33.77
N LEU A 249 13.45 10.26 -34.33
CA LEU A 249 12.59 9.24 -34.91
C LEU A 249 12.35 9.59 -36.37
N ASP A 250 12.06 8.57 -37.16
CA ASP A 250 11.71 8.67 -38.57
C ASP A 250 10.73 7.52 -38.94
N PRO A 251 10.19 7.48 -40.17
CA PRO A 251 9.24 6.45 -40.58
C PRO A 251 9.74 5.01 -40.42
N SER A 252 11.03 4.75 -40.30
CA SER A 252 11.55 3.37 -40.14
C SER A 252 11.22 2.73 -38.78
N TYR A 253 10.83 3.54 -37.78
CA TYR A 253 10.42 3.09 -36.45
C TYR A 253 8.98 2.57 -36.40
N GLU A 254 8.14 2.99 -37.35
CA GLU A 254 6.71 2.67 -37.35
C GLU A 254 6.46 1.38 -38.14
N PHE A 255 5.79 0.40 -37.52
CA PHE A 255 5.62 -0.94 -38.11
C PHE A 255 4.72 -0.95 -39.35
N SER A 256 3.84 0.04 -39.44
CA SER A 256 2.93 0.26 -40.57
C SER A 256 3.59 1.03 -41.74
N SER A 257 4.81 1.52 -41.57
CA SER A 257 5.55 2.24 -42.60
C SER A 257 6.13 1.30 -43.66
N ASN A 258 6.23 1.79 -44.90
CA ASN A 258 6.95 1.10 -45.97
C ASN A 258 8.48 1.09 -45.75
N ASP A 259 9.01 2.05 -45.00
CA ASP A 259 10.45 2.21 -44.72
C ASP A 259 10.90 1.48 -43.43
N LYS A 260 10.06 0.59 -42.90
CA LYS A 260 10.27 -0.02 -41.58
C LYS A 260 11.60 -0.80 -41.51
N ILE A 261 12.28 -0.64 -40.38
CA ILE A 261 13.47 -1.43 -40.02
C ILE A 261 13.14 -2.18 -38.73
N ASP A 262 13.20 -3.52 -38.76
CA ASP A 262 12.77 -4.35 -37.63
C ASP A 262 13.43 -3.99 -36.28
N LYS A 263 14.70 -3.58 -36.32
CA LYS A 263 15.42 -3.10 -35.13
C LYS A 263 14.79 -1.81 -34.57
N ASN A 264 14.47 -0.85 -35.44
CA ASN A 264 13.88 0.43 -35.06
C ASN A 264 12.46 0.22 -34.55
N VAL A 265 11.68 -0.65 -35.19
CA VAL A 265 10.34 -1.04 -34.73
C VAL A 265 10.38 -1.63 -33.31
N LYS A 266 11.38 -2.46 -32.98
CA LYS A 266 11.54 -2.98 -31.60
C LYS A 266 11.83 -1.87 -30.59
N ILE A 267 12.72 -0.92 -30.93
CA ILE A 267 13.01 0.25 -30.09
C ILE A 267 11.76 1.10 -29.92
N PHE A 268 11.01 1.34 -31.00
CA PHE A 268 9.81 2.16 -30.97
C PHE A 268 8.73 1.57 -30.07
N LYS A 269 8.54 0.25 -30.08
CA LYS A 269 7.63 -0.44 -29.15
C LYS A 269 8.02 -0.22 -27.69
N ASP A 270 9.31 -0.22 -27.38
CA ASP A 270 9.80 0.07 -26.03
C ASP A 270 9.56 1.56 -25.67
N LEU A 271 9.82 2.50 -26.59
CA LEU A 271 9.55 3.94 -26.39
C LEU A 271 8.04 4.24 -26.24
N GLN A 272 7.17 3.53 -26.97
CA GLN A 272 5.72 3.66 -26.82
C GLN A 272 5.24 3.14 -25.46
N LYS A 273 5.83 2.05 -24.94
CA LYS A 273 5.57 1.60 -23.55
C LYS A 273 6.04 2.62 -22.52
N TYR A 274 7.17 3.30 -22.76
CA TYR A 274 7.61 4.38 -21.89
C TYR A 274 6.65 5.57 -21.93
N GLN A 275 6.13 5.91 -23.11
CA GLN A 275 5.15 6.97 -23.27
C GLN A 275 3.83 6.66 -22.54
N SER A 276 3.35 5.41 -22.58
CA SER A 276 2.10 5.02 -21.89
C SER A 276 2.15 5.17 -20.37
N VAL A 277 3.35 5.24 -19.78
CA VAL A 277 3.57 5.46 -18.34
C VAL A 277 4.21 6.80 -18.01
N SER A 278 4.23 7.71 -19.01
CA SER A 278 4.78 9.08 -18.93
C SER A 278 6.28 9.15 -18.61
N LEU A 279 7.08 8.16 -19.01
CA LEU A 279 8.54 8.23 -18.95
C LEU A 279 9.12 9.01 -20.14
N VAL A 280 8.48 8.91 -21.30
CA VAL A 280 8.88 9.58 -22.55
C VAL A 280 7.72 10.40 -23.10
N VAL A 281 8.02 11.51 -23.76
CA VAL A 281 7.04 12.36 -24.46
C VAL A 281 7.56 12.71 -25.86
N PRO A 282 6.70 12.76 -26.90
CA PRO A 282 7.11 13.26 -28.21
C PRO A 282 7.50 14.75 -28.15
N VAL A 283 8.35 15.17 -29.08
CA VAL A 283 8.78 16.56 -29.26
C VAL A 283 8.38 17.02 -30.66
N GLY A 284 7.64 18.13 -30.75
CA GLY A 284 7.19 18.67 -32.03
C GLY A 284 6.09 17.83 -32.72
N ALA A 285 5.36 17.01 -31.94
CA ALA A 285 4.20 16.22 -32.36
C ALA A 285 3.37 15.82 -31.12
N ASP A 286 2.07 15.57 -31.31
CA ASP A 286 1.15 15.21 -30.21
C ASP A 286 1.25 13.74 -29.79
N TYR A 287 1.61 12.86 -30.72
CA TYR A 287 1.66 11.41 -30.51
C TYR A 287 2.96 10.82 -31.06
N MET A 288 3.43 9.73 -30.45
CA MET A 288 4.66 9.03 -30.87
C MET A 288 4.62 8.65 -32.36
N TYR A 289 3.46 8.21 -32.87
CA TYR A 289 3.27 7.89 -34.29
C TYR A 289 3.65 9.08 -35.19
N PHE A 290 3.10 10.27 -34.94
CA PHE A 290 3.43 11.46 -35.72
C PHE A 290 4.86 11.92 -35.49
N ALA A 291 5.43 11.69 -34.30
CA ALA A 291 6.84 11.97 -34.05
C ALA A 291 7.74 11.13 -34.97
N ALA A 292 7.41 9.86 -35.20
CA ALA A 292 8.11 9.02 -36.17
C ALA A 292 7.84 9.44 -37.62
N MET A 293 6.55 9.50 -38.03
CA MET A 293 6.19 9.77 -39.43
C MET A 293 6.66 11.14 -39.93
N ASN A 294 6.69 12.15 -39.05
CA ASN A 294 7.09 13.51 -39.41
C ASN A 294 8.57 13.81 -39.08
N LYS A 295 9.39 12.78 -38.88
CA LYS A 295 10.84 12.89 -38.63
C LYS A 295 11.19 13.81 -37.47
N LYS A 296 10.44 13.69 -36.37
CA LYS A 296 10.61 14.46 -35.14
C LYS A 296 11.42 13.67 -34.11
N ALA A 297 11.15 13.87 -32.83
CA ALA A 297 11.90 13.24 -31.75
C ALA A 297 10.99 12.89 -30.57
N CYS A 298 11.55 12.21 -29.59
CA CYS A 298 10.99 12.07 -28.26
C CYS A 298 12.07 12.34 -27.21
N LYS A 299 11.66 12.67 -25.98
CA LYS A 299 12.57 12.95 -24.86
C LYS A 299 12.04 12.40 -23.55
N LEU A 300 12.92 12.28 -22.57
CA LEU A 300 12.52 11.92 -21.21
C LEU A 300 11.68 13.03 -20.57
N THR A 301 10.69 12.64 -19.78
CA THR A 301 10.00 13.53 -18.83
C THR A 301 10.79 13.63 -17.53
N ALA A 302 10.32 14.44 -16.56
CA ALA A 302 10.92 14.45 -15.21
C ALA A 302 10.86 13.06 -14.54
N LYS A 303 9.76 12.31 -14.75
CA LYS A 303 9.61 10.92 -14.30
C LYS A 303 10.57 10.00 -15.07
N GLY A 304 10.69 10.20 -16.38
CA GLY A 304 11.67 9.56 -17.26
C GLY A 304 13.10 9.67 -16.72
N TYR A 305 13.50 10.90 -16.40
CA TYR A 305 14.82 11.21 -15.83
C TYR A 305 15.09 10.44 -14.54
N GLN A 306 14.12 10.41 -13.62
CA GLN A 306 14.30 9.69 -12.36
C GLN A 306 14.55 8.20 -12.58
N TYR A 307 13.81 7.55 -13.48
CA TYR A 307 14.00 6.14 -13.80
C TYR A 307 15.28 5.88 -14.59
N TRP A 308 15.65 6.78 -15.50
CA TRP A 308 16.94 6.76 -16.18
C TRP A 308 18.10 6.78 -15.17
N ARG A 309 18.02 7.64 -14.15
CA ARG A 309 19.02 7.70 -13.07
C ARG A 309 19.09 6.40 -12.28
N LEU A 310 17.94 5.82 -11.92
CA LEU A 310 17.90 4.54 -11.21
C LEU A 310 18.55 3.41 -12.02
N VAL A 311 18.33 3.36 -13.33
CA VAL A 311 18.99 2.38 -14.22
C VAL A 311 20.49 2.66 -14.30
N LYS A 312 20.90 3.92 -14.49
CA LYS A 312 22.32 4.32 -14.58
C LYS A 312 23.10 3.96 -13.31
N GLU A 313 22.45 4.05 -12.15
CA GLU A 313 23.01 3.70 -10.83
C GLU A 313 22.85 2.20 -10.48
N ASN A 314 22.42 1.33 -11.41
CA ASN A 314 22.18 -0.11 -11.20
C ASN A 314 21.17 -0.43 -10.06
N LYS A 315 20.12 0.38 -9.91
CA LYS A 315 19.06 0.21 -8.91
C LYS A 315 17.78 -0.46 -9.45
N ILE A 316 17.78 -0.84 -10.73
CA ILE A 316 16.70 -1.55 -11.43
C ILE A 316 17.32 -2.67 -12.24
#